data_AF-A0A1F9KJS5-F1
#
_entry.id   AF-A0A1F9KJS5-F1
#
_cell.length_a   1.000
_cell.length_b   1.000
_cell.length_c   1.000
_cell.angle_alpha   90.00
_cell.angle_beta   90.00
_cell.angle_gamma   90.00
#
_symmetry.space_group_name_H-M   'P 1'
#
loop_
_entity.id
_entity.type
_entity.pdbx_description
1 polymer ?
#
loop_
_entity_poly.entity_id
_entity_poly.type
_entity_poly.pdbx_seq_one_letter_code
_entity_poly.pdbx_strand_id
1 'polypeptide(L)'
;MDLKEIREWAQFAFLIVGGTLGLVAFFQNLRQRRLENALKLVSSFRDSLREGDLAHWEELFHASSEPTGAKPGHYVAEHGGQHSISEYFSEGSGDGYAISRMAQNLEIICHEICEMTVDARIVWFELGQLLNTMHEWLSHIPGHSGKASLLESAFPSMARAFEKHGKKFHRWPTRPYAYIE
;
A
#
# COMPACT_ATOMS: atom_id res chain seq x y z
N MET A 1 -43.96 -44.04 3.20
CA MET A 1 -42.69 -43.38 3.55
C MET A 1 -42.37 -43.79 4.96
N ASP A 2 -41.27 -44.51 5.16
CA ASP A 2 -40.92 -45.07 6.47
C ASP A 2 -40.39 -43.94 7.38
N LEU A 3 -40.70 -44.02 8.67
CA LEU A 3 -40.32 -43.01 9.68
C LEU A 3 -38.79 -42.91 9.81
N LYS A 4 -38.09 -44.01 9.50
CA LYS A 4 -36.63 -44.05 9.39
C LYS A 4 -36.09 -43.26 8.20
N GLU A 5 -36.70 -43.39 7.02
CA GLU A 5 -36.29 -42.65 5.81
C GLU A 5 -36.45 -41.14 6.02
N ILE A 6 -37.57 -40.70 6.61
CA ILE A 6 -37.81 -39.28 6.93
C ILE A 6 -36.72 -38.76 7.87
N ARG A 7 -36.33 -39.54 8.89
CA ARG A 7 -35.28 -39.16 9.84
C ARG A 7 -33.91 -39.06 9.17
N GLU A 8 -33.57 -39.98 8.28
CA GLU A 8 -32.29 -39.99 7.55
C GLU A 8 -32.18 -38.79 6.61
N TRP A 9 -33.24 -38.47 5.88
CA TRP A 9 -33.31 -37.27 5.05
C TRP A 9 -33.22 -35.98 5.87
N ALA A 10 -33.86 -35.93 7.04
CA ALA A 10 -33.75 -34.79 7.95
C ALA A 10 -32.31 -34.62 8.48
N GLN A 11 -31.64 -35.70 8.88
CA GLN A 11 -30.24 -35.67 9.33
C GLN A 11 -29.29 -35.20 8.23
N PHE A 12 -29.50 -35.69 7.00
CA PHE A 12 -28.73 -35.25 5.84
C PHE A 12 -28.92 -33.75 5.56
N ALA A 13 -30.16 -33.26 5.65
CA ALA A 13 -30.46 -31.83 5.50
C ALA A 13 -29.75 -30.98 6.59
N PHE A 14 -29.78 -31.42 7.86
CA PHE A 14 -29.06 -30.73 8.93
C PHE A 14 -27.54 -30.72 8.71
N LEU A 15 -26.97 -31.81 8.19
CA LEU A 15 -25.54 -31.89 7.87
C LEU A 15 -25.15 -30.91 6.76
N ILE A 16 -25.96 -30.82 5.69
CA ILE A 16 -25.73 -29.85 4.61
C ILE A 16 -25.84 -28.42 5.13
N VAL A 17 -26.89 -28.10 5.89
CA VAL A 17 -27.10 -26.75 6.43
C VAL A 17 -25.97 -26.37 7.39
N GLY A 18 -25.61 -27.26 8.32
CA GLY A 18 -24.51 -27.04 9.25
C GLY A 18 -23.17 -26.84 8.55
N GLY A 19 -22.86 -27.66 7.54
CA GLY A 19 -21.64 -27.52 6.74
C GLY A 19 -21.61 -26.20 5.97
N THR A 20 -22.73 -25.80 5.37
CA THR A 20 -22.84 -24.53 4.64
C THR A 20 -22.66 -23.32 5.56
N LEU A 21 -23.31 -23.32 6.73
CA LEU A 21 -23.14 -22.26 7.72
C LEU A 21 -21.71 -22.18 8.25
N GLY A 22 -21.07 -23.33 8.49
CA GLY A 22 -19.67 -23.39 8.90
C GLY A 22 -18.71 -22.78 7.87
N LEU A 23 -18.90 -23.08 6.58
CA LEU A 23 -18.12 -22.49 5.49
C LEU A 23 -18.33 -20.98 5.39
N VAL A 24 -19.58 -20.51 5.47
CA VAL A 24 -19.90 -19.07 5.43
C VAL A 24 -19.24 -18.34 6.60
N ALA A 25 -19.36 -18.88 7.82
CA ALA A 25 -18.75 -18.31 9.01
C ALA A 25 -17.21 -18.26 8.90
N PHE A 26 -16.59 -19.31 8.34
CA PHE A 26 -15.15 -19.34 8.10
C PHE A 26 -14.69 -18.21 7.16
N PHE A 27 -15.36 -18.04 6.00
CA PHE A 27 -15.02 -16.96 5.06
C PHE A 27 -15.27 -15.57 5.64
N GLN A 28 -16.35 -15.39 6.42
CA GLN A 28 -16.62 -14.14 7.12
C GLN A 28 -15.51 -13.83 8.14
N ASN A 29 -15.07 -14.82 8.90
CA ASN A 29 -13.98 -14.66 9.87
C ASN A 29 -12.66 -14.27 9.18
N LEU A 30 -12.33 -14.90 8.05
CA LEU A 30 -11.16 -14.53 7.25
C LEU A 30 -11.22 -13.09 6.75
N ARG A 31 -12.39 -12.66 6.24
CA ARG A 31 -12.59 -11.28 5.77
C ARG A 31 -12.45 -10.28 6.92
N GLN A 32 -13.02 -10.59 8.08
CA GLN A 32 -12.91 -9.75 9.27
C GLN A 32 -11.46 -9.59 9.71
N ARG A 33 -10.69 -10.69 9.80
CA ARG A 33 -9.26 -10.64 10.16
C ARG A 33 -8.44 -9.77 9.21
N ARG A 34 -8.66 -9.91 7.90
CA ARG A 34 -7.97 -9.08 6.88
C ARG A 34 -8.27 -7.59 7.04
N LEU A 35 -9.51 -7.25 7.37
CA LEU A 35 -9.91 -5.87 7.64
C LEU A 35 -9.26 -5.33 8.92
N GLU A 36 -9.31 -6.10 10.01
CA GLU A 36 -8.66 -5.72 11.28
C GLU A 36 -7.15 -5.56 11.11
N ASN A 37 -6.50 -6.46 10.38
CA ASN A 37 -5.07 -6.37 10.09
C ASN A 37 -4.75 -5.13 9.24
N ALA A 38 -5.56 -4.82 8.22
CA ALA A 38 -5.37 -3.61 7.41
C ALA A 38 -5.44 -2.34 8.27
N LEU A 39 -6.44 -2.23 9.15
CA LEU A 39 -6.59 -1.06 10.03
C LEU A 39 -5.44 -0.96 11.03
N LYS A 40 -5.02 -2.07 11.64
CA LYS A 40 -3.86 -2.11 12.54
C LYS A 40 -2.59 -1.68 11.80
N LEU A 41 -2.38 -2.16 10.59
CA LEU A 41 -1.19 -1.86 9.81
C LEU A 41 -1.15 -0.38 9.38
N VAL A 42 -2.30 0.20 9.01
CA VAL A 42 -2.43 1.64 8.76
C VAL A 42 -2.18 2.45 10.04
N SER A 43 -2.66 1.98 11.19
CA SER A 43 -2.35 2.62 12.48
C SER A 43 -0.85 2.57 12.77
N SER A 44 -0.22 1.40 12.65
CA SER A 44 1.21 1.23 12.87
C SER A 44 2.06 2.08 11.92
N PHE A 45 1.62 2.24 10.68
CA PHE A 45 2.23 3.21 9.76
C PHE A 45 2.19 4.62 10.33
N ARG A 46 1.01 5.11 10.75
CA ARG A 46 0.87 6.44 11.34
C ARG A 46 1.70 6.62 12.60
N ASP A 47 1.73 5.61 13.46
CA ASP A 47 2.48 5.62 14.72
C ASP A 47 4.00 5.58 14.49
N SER A 48 4.45 5.04 13.34
CA SER A 48 5.86 4.99 12.96
C SER A 48 6.39 6.31 12.36
N LEU A 49 5.51 7.22 11.98
CA LEU A 49 5.89 8.52 11.44
C LEU A 49 6.40 9.41 12.56
N ARG A 50 7.50 10.11 12.29
CA ARG A 50 8.00 11.16 13.17
C ARG A 50 7.26 12.46 12.91
N GLU A 51 7.36 13.38 13.87
CA GLU A 51 6.87 14.74 13.69
C GLU A 51 7.51 15.36 12.44
N GLY A 52 6.67 15.84 11.53
CA GLY A 52 7.10 16.43 10.26
C GLY A 52 7.21 15.47 9.08
N ASP A 53 7.19 14.13 9.24
CA ASP A 53 7.41 13.21 8.10
C ASP A 53 6.41 13.44 6.95
N LEU A 54 5.12 13.62 7.28
CA LEU A 54 4.10 13.93 6.27
C LEU A 54 4.28 15.31 5.64
N ALA A 55 4.79 16.30 6.40
CA ALA A 55 5.03 17.64 5.87
C ALA A 55 6.18 17.62 4.85
N HIS A 56 7.27 16.92 5.15
CA HIS A 56 8.37 16.73 4.18
C HIS A 56 7.90 16.00 2.92
N TRP A 57 7.02 14.99 3.08
CA TRP A 57 6.40 14.32 1.94
C TRP A 57 5.52 15.28 1.12
N GLU A 58 4.70 16.10 1.77
CA GLU A 58 3.82 17.07 1.12
C GLU A 58 4.63 18.13 0.36
N GLU A 59 5.66 18.70 0.98
CA GLU A 59 6.59 19.64 0.34
C GLU A 59 7.23 19.03 -0.91
N LEU A 60 7.75 17.81 -0.81
CA LEU A 60 8.34 17.09 -1.95
C LEU A 60 7.29 16.75 -3.01
N PHE A 61 6.07 16.39 -2.61
CA PHE A 61 4.96 16.12 -3.52
C PHE A 61 4.61 17.34 -4.36
N HIS A 62 4.50 18.52 -3.74
CA HIS A 62 4.29 19.76 -4.47
C HIS A 62 5.49 20.11 -5.36
N ALA A 63 6.72 20.01 -4.85
CA ALA A 63 7.92 20.35 -5.59
C ALA A 63 8.21 19.43 -6.79
N SER A 64 7.74 18.17 -6.74
CA SER A 64 7.87 17.17 -7.81
C SER A 64 6.66 17.07 -8.74
N SER A 65 5.62 17.88 -8.52
CA SER A 65 4.41 17.87 -9.33
C SER A 65 4.62 18.48 -10.72
N GLU A 66 3.85 18.03 -11.72
CA GLU A 66 3.94 18.53 -13.10
C GLU A 66 3.80 20.07 -13.22
N PRO A 67 2.92 20.77 -12.47
CA PRO A 67 2.78 22.22 -12.55
C PRO A 67 4.05 23.01 -12.22
N THR A 68 5.00 22.45 -11.46
CA THR A 68 6.28 23.12 -11.17
C THR A 68 7.28 22.98 -12.32
N GLY A 69 6.97 22.18 -13.34
CA GLY A 69 7.90 21.85 -14.42
C GLY A 69 8.97 20.83 -14.00
N ALA A 70 8.76 20.10 -12.90
CA ALA A 70 9.63 19.02 -12.47
C ALA A 70 9.71 17.92 -13.53
N LYS A 71 10.92 17.44 -13.83
CA LYS A 71 11.09 16.23 -14.65
C LYS A 71 10.76 14.99 -13.82
N PRO A 72 10.35 13.87 -14.45
CA PRO A 72 10.16 12.61 -13.75
C PRO A 72 11.39 12.24 -12.90
N GLY A 73 11.15 11.85 -11.64
CA GLY A 73 12.20 11.55 -10.67
C GLY A 73 12.96 12.75 -10.11
N HIS A 74 12.53 13.98 -10.40
CA HIS A 74 13.14 15.22 -9.92
C HIS A 74 12.13 16.09 -9.18
N TYR A 75 12.64 17.07 -8.45
CA TYR A 75 11.86 18.13 -7.81
C TYR A 75 12.50 19.50 -8.06
N VAL A 76 11.70 20.56 -7.98
CA VAL A 76 12.17 21.95 -8.16
C VAL A 76 12.47 22.55 -6.79
N ALA A 77 13.72 22.91 -6.54
CA ALA A 77 14.13 23.61 -5.31
C ALA A 77 13.72 25.10 -5.35
N GLU A 78 13.76 25.78 -4.21
CA GLU A 78 13.34 27.20 -4.07
C GLU A 78 14.01 28.17 -5.06
N HIS A 79 15.21 27.85 -5.54
CA HIS A 79 15.94 28.66 -6.52
C HIS A 79 15.66 28.29 -7.98
N GLY A 80 14.66 27.44 -8.25
CA GLY A 80 14.29 26.97 -9.59
C GLY A 80 15.19 25.89 -10.17
N GLY A 81 16.17 25.40 -9.41
CA GLY A 81 17.04 24.28 -9.79
C GLY A 81 16.29 22.95 -9.73
N GLN A 82 16.55 22.05 -10.68
CA GLN A 82 16.05 20.68 -10.63
C GLN A 82 17.02 19.79 -9.88
N HIS A 83 16.51 19.10 -8.86
CA HIS A 83 17.25 18.18 -8.01
C HIS A 83 16.66 16.78 -8.10
N SER A 84 17.49 15.76 -7.84
CA SER A 84 17.04 14.37 -7.97
C SER A 84 16.36 13.91 -6.69
N ILE A 85 15.21 13.24 -6.82
CA ILE A 85 14.54 12.63 -5.65
C ILE A 85 15.42 11.56 -4.99
N SER A 86 16.40 11.01 -5.70
CA SER A 86 17.38 10.07 -5.13
C SER A 86 18.15 10.65 -3.93
N GLU A 87 18.28 11.98 -3.81
CA GLU A 87 18.94 12.65 -2.70
C GLU A 87 18.30 12.27 -1.34
N TYR A 88 16.97 12.07 -1.32
CA TYR A 88 16.22 11.64 -0.13
C TYR A 88 16.49 10.19 0.31
N PHE A 89 17.19 9.42 -0.53
CA PHE A 89 17.59 8.03 -0.27
C PHE A 89 19.10 7.87 -0.10
N SER A 90 19.84 8.99 -0.13
CA SER A 90 21.28 9.02 0.10
C SER A 90 21.62 9.27 1.57
N GLU A 91 22.87 8.95 1.96
CA GLU A 91 23.40 9.32 3.26
C GLU A 91 23.45 10.85 3.39
N GLY A 92 22.87 11.39 4.47
CA GLY A 92 22.81 12.84 4.71
C GLY A 92 21.58 13.54 4.11
N SER A 93 20.48 12.83 3.90
CA SER A 93 19.23 13.43 3.42
C SER A 93 18.77 14.60 4.32
N GLY A 94 18.40 15.71 3.68
CA GLY A 94 18.06 16.96 4.38
C GLY A 94 16.77 16.91 5.19
N ASP A 95 15.96 15.87 4.98
CA ASP A 95 14.66 15.64 5.63
C ASP A 95 14.76 14.73 6.88
N GLY A 96 15.96 14.45 7.37
CA GLY A 96 16.13 13.52 8.50
C GLY A 96 15.63 12.10 8.20
N TYR A 97 15.77 11.67 6.95
CA TYR A 97 15.37 10.36 6.44
C TYR A 97 13.85 10.11 6.47
N ALA A 98 13.02 11.16 6.40
CA ALA A 98 11.57 11.04 6.41
C ALA A 98 11.03 10.24 5.22
N ILE A 99 11.39 10.62 3.99
CA ILE A 99 10.92 9.98 2.76
C ILE A 99 11.37 8.52 2.69
N SER A 100 12.63 8.25 3.02
CA SER A 100 13.17 6.88 3.01
C SER A 100 12.53 5.99 4.10
N ARG A 101 12.28 6.52 5.30
CA ARG A 101 11.54 5.82 6.36
C ARG A 101 10.10 5.54 5.95
N MET A 102 9.41 6.50 5.34
CA MET A 102 8.07 6.29 4.80
C MET A 102 8.08 5.18 3.73
N ALA A 103 9.04 5.19 2.81
CA ALA A 103 9.19 4.15 1.78
C ALA A 103 9.37 2.75 2.39
N GLN A 104 10.24 2.63 3.42
CA GLN A 104 10.47 1.37 4.13
C GLN A 104 9.21 0.86 4.83
N ASN A 105 8.46 1.76 5.49
CA ASN A 105 7.20 1.38 6.13
C ASN A 105 6.16 0.94 5.09
N LEU A 106 6.04 1.65 3.97
CA LEU A 106 5.14 1.29 2.87
C LEU A 106 5.52 -0.06 2.22
N GLU A 107 6.80 -0.40 2.16
CA GLU A 107 7.26 -1.71 1.66
C GLU A 107 6.77 -2.87 2.53
N ILE A 108 6.81 -2.72 3.85
CA ILE A 108 6.22 -3.70 4.80
C ILE A 108 4.72 -3.85 4.52
N ILE A 109 4.03 -2.74 4.25
CA ILE A 109 2.61 -2.77 3.92
C ILE A 109 2.34 -3.50 2.61
N CYS A 110 3.14 -3.23 1.58
CA CYS A 110 3.05 -3.92 0.29
C CYS A 110 3.35 -5.42 0.40
N HIS A 111 4.25 -5.82 1.32
CA HIS A 111 4.50 -7.22 1.63
C HIS A 111 3.23 -7.92 2.11
N GLU A 112 2.55 -7.37 3.13
CA GLU A 112 1.30 -7.92 3.67
C GLU A 112 0.17 -7.96 2.63
N ILE A 113 0.09 -6.94 1.74
CA ILE A 113 -0.85 -6.96 0.61
C ILE A 113 -0.57 -8.16 -0.30
N CYS A 114 0.70 -8.41 -0.62
CA CYS A 114 1.07 -9.51 -1.50
C CYS A 114 0.69 -10.87 -0.91
N GLU A 115 0.92 -11.05 0.40
CA GLU A 115 0.60 -12.26 1.16
C GLU A 115 -0.90 -12.45 1.45
N MET A 116 -1.74 -11.48 1.05
CA MET A 116 -3.21 -11.51 1.25
C MET A 116 -3.62 -11.65 2.72
N THR A 117 -2.79 -11.14 3.62
CA THR A 117 -3.03 -11.09 5.07
C THR A 117 -3.85 -9.86 5.47
N VAL A 118 -3.92 -8.86 4.59
CA VAL A 118 -4.67 -7.61 4.75
C VAL A 118 -5.65 -7.36 3.61
N ASP A 119 -6.68 -6.54 3.88
CA ASP A 119 -7.56 -6.02 2.83
C ASP A 119 -6.90 -4.85 2.09
N ALA A 120 -6.38 -5.12 0.89
CA ALA A 120 -5.70 -4.13 0.05
C ALA A 120 -6.57 -2.91 -0.30
N ARG A 121 -7.91 -3.02 -0.29
CA ARG A 121 -8.79 -1.88 -0.59
C ARG A 121 -8.79 -0.87 0.55
N ILE A 122 -8.78 -1.34 1.78
CA ILE A 122 -8.72 -0.48 2.97
C ILE A 122 -7.37 0.22 3.02
N VAL A 123 -6.28 -0.53 2.78
CA VAL A 123 -4.94 0.06 2.72
C VAL A 123 -4.84 1.11 1.61
N TRP A 124 -5.33 0.81 0.41
CA TRP A 124 -5.32 1.75 -0.70
C TRP A 124 -6.18 2.98 -0.43
N PHE A 125 -7.34 2.81 0.22
CA PHE A 125 -8.18 3.93 0.60
C PHE A 125 -7.43 4.88 1.54
N GLU A 126 -6.75 4.36 2.56
CA GLU A 126 -6.07 5.19 3.56
C GLU A 126 -4.71 5.71 3.11
N LEU A 127 -3.94 4.97 2.30
CA LEU A 127 -2.53 5.26 1.98
C LEU A 127 -2.24 5.37 0.47
N GLY A 128 -3.26 5.28 -0.38
CA GLY A 128 -3.09 5.15 -1.83
C GLY A 128 -2.30 6.28 -2.49
N GLN A 129 -2.45 7.53 -2.02
CA GLN A 129 -1.68 8.65 -2.58
C GLN A 129 -0.20 8.49 -2.27
N LEU A 130 0.13 8.24 -1.00
CA LEU A 130 1.51 8.01 -0.55
C LEU A 130 2.14 6.81 -1.29
N LEU A 131 1.41 5.71 -1.40
CA LEU A 131 1.85 4.51 -2.13
C LEU A 131 2.12 4.80 -3.60
N ASN A 132 1.21 5.52 -4.27
CA ASN A 132 1.35 5.83 -5.68
C ASN A 132 2.55 6.74 -5.94
N THR A 133 2.68 7.81 -5.17
CA THR A 133 3.80 8.76 -5.32
C THR A 133 5.13 8.11 -4.99
N MET A 134 5.19 7.28 -3.95
CA MET A 134 6.43 6.61 -3.57
C MET A 134 6.84 5.57 -4.62
N HIS A 135 5.88 4.80 -5.14
CA HIS A 135 6.12 3.86 -6.23
C HIS A 135 6.68 4.58 -7.47
N GLU A 136 6.06 5.70 -7.85
CA GLU A 136 6.52 6.52 -8.98
C GLU A 136 7.94 7.04 -8.76
N TRP A 137 8.23 7.67 -7.63
CA TRP A 137 9.56 8.18 -7.30
C TRP A 137 10.62 7.08 -7.32
N LEU A 138 10.36 5.94 -6.66
CA LEU A 138 11.29 4.83 -6.59
C LEU A 138 11.54 4.17 -7.96
N SER A 139 10.57 4.22 -8.87
CA SER A 139 10.70 3.69 -10.23
C SER A 139 11.66 4.51 -11.10
N HIS A 140 11.85 5.79 -10.78
CA HIS A 140 12.72 6.70 -11.51
C HIS A 140 14.14 6.81 -10.94
N ILE A 141 14.38 6.30 -9.73
CA ILE A 141 15.71 6.28 -9.13
C ILE A 141 16.49 5.06 -9.65
N PRO A 142 17.70 5.22 -10.19
CA PRO A 142 18.52 4.08 -10.61
C PRO A 142 18.99 3.28 -9.38
N GLY A 143 18.90 1.95 -9.47
CA GLY A 143 19.42 1.05 -8.44
C GLY A 143 20.95 0.89 -8.50
N HIS A 144 21.52 0.26 -7.48
CA HIS A 144 22.97 0.08 -7.30
C HIS A 144 23.71 -0.57 -8.47
N SER A 145 23.02 -1.42 -9.25
CA SER A 145 23.61 -2.13 -10.40
C SER A 145 23.41 -1.41 -11.74
N GLY A 146 22.66 -0.30 -11.76
CA GLY A 146 22.31 0.46 -12.97
C GLY A 146 21.37 -0.24 -13.96
N LYS A 147 21.00 -1.50 -13.70
CA LYS A 147 20.10 -2.30 -14.57
C LYS A 147 18.64 -2.30 -14.14
N ALA A 148 18.40 -2.05 -12.85
CA ALA A 148 17.10 -2.07 -12.20
C ALA A 148 16.89 -0.74 -11.46
N SER A 149 15.64 -0.33 -11.25
CA SER A 149 15.32 0.84 -10.43
C SER A 149 15.55 0.56 -8.94
N LEU A 150 15.53 1.61 -8.12
CA LEU A 150 15.56 1.47 -6.67
C LEU A 150 14.33 0.70 -6.17
N LEU A 151 13.17 0.91 -6.83
CA LEU A 151 11.95 0.13 -6.59
C LEU A 151 12.22 -1.38 -6.71
N GLU A 152 12.80 -1.82 -7.82
CA GLU A 152 13.04 -3.25 -8.08
C GLU A 152 14.12 -3.85 -7.18
N SER A 153 15.13 -3.06 -6.81
CA SER A 153 16.28 -3.55 -6.06
C SER A 153 16.11 -3.51 -4.54
N ALA A 154 15.46 -2.47 -4.00
CA ALA A 154 15.32 -2.26 -2.56
C ALA A 154 13.88 -2.39 -2.05
N PHE A 155 12.87 -2.27 -2.92
CA PHE A 155 11.44 -2.28 -2.55
C PHE A 155 10.62 -3.29 -3.39
N PRO A 156 11.03 -4.57 -3.41
CA PRO A 156 10.46 -5.57 -4.33
C PRO A 156 8.99 -5.89 -4.02
N SER A 157 8.54 -5.78 -2.77
CA SER A 157 7.14 -6.04 -2.42
C SER A 157 6.23 -4.94 -2.96
N MET A 158 6.68 -3.69 -2.95
CA MET A 158 5.98 -2.57 -3.57
C MET A 158 5.86 -2.78 -5.08
N ALA A 159 6.95 -3.15 -5.76
CA ALA A 159 6.92 -3.50 -7.18
C ALA A 159 5.88 -4.59 -7.48
N ARG A 160 5.93 -5.68 -6.71
CA ARG A 160 5.01 -6.82 -6.84
C ARG A 160 3.55 -6.46 -6.54
N ALA A 161 3.31 -5.61 -5.54
CA ALA A 161 1.96 -5.17 -5.18
C ALA A 161 1.33 -4.35 -6.34
N PHE A 162 2.11 -3.45 -6.95
CA PHE A 162 1.67 -2.66 -8.09
C PHE A 162 1.53 -3.49 -9.37
N GLU A 163 2.35 -4.52 -9.57
CA GLU A 163 2.15 -5.47 -10.68
C GLU A 163 0.84 -6.26 -10.51
N LYS A 164 0.59 -6.80 -9.31
CA LYS A 164 -0.59 -7.63 -9.00
C LYS A 164 -1.89 -6.84 -8.98
N HIS A 165 -1.86 -5.59 -8.50
CA HIS A 165 -3.06 -4.79 -8.23
C HIS A 165 -3.14 -3.46 -8.99
N GLY A 166 -2.15 -3.06 -9.77
CA GLY A 166 -2.03 -1.71 -10.35
C GLY A 166 -3.28 -1.22 -11.07
N LYS A 167 -3.87 -2.02 -11.97
CA LYS A 167 -5.13 -1.65 -12.66
C LYS A 167 -6.32 -1.45 -11.72
N LYS A 168 -6.33 -2.12 -10.56
CA LYS A 168 -7.40 -2.01 -9.56
C LYS A 168 -7.16 -0.83 -8.63
N PHE A 169 -5.91 -0.62 -8.22
CA PHE A 169 -5.49 0.51 -7.38
C PHE A 169 -5.96 1.85 -7.97
N HIS A 170 -5.69 2.10 -9.26
CA HIS A 170 -6.11 3.34 -9.92
C HIS A 170 -7.63 3.53 -10.03
N ARG A 171 -8.43 2.48 -9.80
CA ARG A 171 -9.90 2.56 -9.83
C ARG A 171 -10.52 2.66 -8.44
N TRP A 172 -9.74 2.42 -7.39
CA TRP A 172 -10.23 2.47 -6.03
C TRP A 172 -10.15 3.90 -5.50
N PRO A 173 -11.12 4.31 -4.68
CA PRO A 173 -11.07 5.61 -4.04
C PRO A 173 -9.86 5.67 -3.12
N THR A 174 -9.29 6.87 -3.01
CA THR A 174 -8.13 7.16 -2.19
C THR A 174 -8.43 8.41 -1.38
N ARG A 175 -8.04 8.39 -0.11
CA ARG A 175 -8.06 9.57 0.75
C ARG A 175 -6.88 10.48 0.36
N PRO A 176 -7.13 11.74 -0.03
CA PRO A 176 -6.07 12.68 -0.32
C PRO A 176 -5.40 13.16 0.97
N TYR A 177 -4.08 13.25 0.92
CA TYR A 177 -3.19 13.90 1.89
C TYR A 177 -2.86 15.31 1.45
N ALA A 178 -2.59 15.51 0.16
CA ALA A 178 -2.29 16.79 -0.45
C ALA A 178 -3.01 16.94 -1.80
N TYR A 179 -3.30 18.17 -2.20
CA TYR A 179 -3.92 18.48 -3.49
C TYR A 179 -2.95 19.23 -4.37
N ILE A 180 -2.93 18.94 -5.67
CA ILE A 180 -2.22 19.78 -6.63
C ILE A 180 -3.19 20.91 -6.98
N GLU A 181 -2.81 22.15 -6.70
CA GLU A 181 -3.57 23.37 -7.03
C GLU A 181 -3.28 23.85 -8.47
#